data_AF-A0A3D4T8D2-F1
#
_entry.id   AF-A0A3D4T8D2-F1
#
_cell.length_a   1.000
_cell.length_b   1.000
_cell.length_c   1.000
_cell.angle_alpha   90.00
_cell.angle_beta   90.00
_cell.angle_gamma   90.00
#
_symmetry.space_group_name_H-M   'P 1'
#
loop_
_entity.id
_entity.type
_entity.pdbx_description
1 polymer ?
#
loop_
_entity_poly.entity_id
_entity_poly.type
_entity_poly.pdbx_seq_one_letter_code
_entity_poly.pdbx_strand_id
1 'polypeptide(L)'
;MNRISNLVVKKPKLIILISLLLLIPTLVSYIFTNINYDILTYLPSHLDSVKGEKILEEDFNAGSMTIVLVRTVTDNGGKVSSNTVVKLKNQISEIDHVYNVLWADNLIDSSVPGDILPDDIKNVFYSGDAEYTMMFVSYDDTASSKDVIKAVEKIKKILPDDCYLSGISAMNADTKEMTDRESPIYIAIAVVLAIATMMLTMDSFVTPFILVGVIGIAVVYNLGTNFLTGISYITQSIAAILQLGVTVDYSIFLVNRYNEERRHSATKEEAMSRALNGSFTSLAGSSLTTLFGFLALCFMQLTLGMNIGIVMAKGVIIGVLSVLIILPAFLLVFDDAINRHKHKPFTPNFGRLVAFVTKRKKSFAVLFLIIIIPSLILSMNVKQNYNLNADLPEDSVTAQGTALLKEKFNMTTSHFIIVDDSIPASKLVKMEGEIQNVKGVSSMLAYDMFVGTSIPDSIVPDDVISVVKQNGRQVMLVNSIYEASTDECNS
;
A
#
# COMPACT_ATOMS: atom_id res chain seq x y z
N MET A 1 -24.18 -16.50 -27.51
CA MET A 1 -23.41 -17.62 -26.90
C MET A 1 -23.04 -18.71 -27.90
N ASN A 2 -23.98 -19.26 -28.70
CA ASN A 2 -23.72 -20.32 -29.69
C ASN A 2 -22.47 -20.15 -30.58
N ARG A 3 -22.17 -18.93 -31.06
CA ARG A 3 -20.95 -18.67 -31.86
C ARG A 3 -19.66 -18.83 -31.06
N ILE A 4 -19.63 -18.31 -29.84
CA ILE A 4 -18.46 -18.38 -28.93
C ILE A 4 -18.24 -19.84 -28.53
N SER A 5 -19.30 -20.53 -28.12
CA SER A 5 -19.28 -21.95 -27.79
C SER A 5 -18.72 -22.80 -28.94
N ASN A 6 -19.20 -22.60 -30.17
CA ASN A 6 -18.68 -23.31 -31.34
C ASN A 6 -17.20 -23.02 -31.62
N LEU A 7 -16.74 -21.79 -31.41
CA LEU A 7 -15.34 -21.43 -31.59
C LEU A 7 -14.44 -22.12 -30.55
N VAL A 8 -14.86 -22.09 -29.29
CA VAL A 8 -14.18 -22.71 -28.15
C VAL A 8 -14.01 -24.22 -28.35
N VAL A 9 -15.08 -24.86 -28.80
CA VAL A 9 -15.14 -26.30 -28.99
C VAL A 9 -14.36 -26.76 -30.23
N LYS A 10 -14.38 -25.99 -31.33
CA LYS A 10 -13.72 -26.39 -32.59
C LYS A 10 -12.21 -26.17 -32.59
N LYS A 11 -11.71 -25.17 -31.86
CA LYS A 11 -10.28 -24.78 -31.88
C LYS A 11 -9.67 -24.59 -30.48
N PRO A 12 -9.79 -25.56 -29.55
CA PRO A 12 -9.33 -25.39 -28.18
C PRO A 12 -7.81 -25.19 -28.08
N LYS A 13 -7.02 -25.92 -28.87
CA LYS A 13 -5.55 -25.76 -28.89
C LYS A 13 -5.10 -24.37 -29.35
N LEU A 14 -5.82 -23.77 -30.31
CA LEU A 14 -5.52 -22.42 -30.78
C LEU A 14 -5.82 -21.38 -29.69
N ILE A 15 -6.90 -21.56 -28.94
CA ILE A 15 -7.26 -20.67 -27.83
C ILE A 15 -6.21 -20.74 -26.73
N ILE A 16 -5.75 -21.94 -26.37
CA ILE A 16 -4.66 -22.11 -25.41
C ILE A 16 -3.42 -21.39 -25.92
N LEU A 17 -3.02 -21.61 -27.17
CA LEU A 17 -1.85 -20.96 -27.76
C LEU A 17 -1.96 -19.42 -27.72
N ILE A 18 -3.10 -18.86 -28.15
CA ILE A 18 -3.33 -17.41 -28.12
C ILE A 18 -3.30 -16.89 -26.68
N SER A 19 -3.90 -17.61 -25.73
CA SER A 19 -3.89 -17.20 -24.33
C SER A 19 -2.48 -17.19 -23.74
N LEU A 20 -1.66 -18.19 -24.05
CA LEU A 20 -0.28 -18.23 -23.60
C LEU A 20 0.59 -17.16 -24.29
N LEU A 21 0.34 -16.86 -25.56
CA LEU A 21 1.05 -15.80 -26.28
C LEU A 21 0.72 -14.43 -25.68
N LEU A 22 -0.55 -14.16 -25.36
CA LEU A 22 -0.98 -12.91 -24.70
C LEU A 22 -0.41 -12.72 -23.29
N LEU A 23 0.10 -13.78 -22.64
CA LEU A 23 0.84 -13.62 -21.37
C LEU A 23 2.14 -12.85 -21.56
N ILE A 24 2.81 -12.96 -22.71
CA ILE A 24 4.09 -12.29 -22.94
C ILE A 24 3.96 -10.76 -22.83
N PRO A 25 3.10 -10.08 -23.63
CA PRO A 25 2.96 -8.63 -23.51
C PRO A 25 2.37 -8.22 -22.16
N THR A 26 1.48 -9.01 -21.55
CA THR A 26 0.87 -8.66 -20.25
C THR A 26 1.84 -8.80 -19.08
N LEU A 27 2.74 -9.79 -19.09
CA LEU A 27 3.82 -9.91 -18.11
C LEU A 27 4.83 -8.78 -18.25
N VAL A 28 5.18 -8.40 -19.49
CA VAL A 28 6.04 -7.23 -19.73
C VAL A 28 5.36 -5.98 -19.16
N SER A 29 4.08 -5.73 -19.50
CA SER A 29 3.33 -4.60 -18.95
C SER A 29 3.20 -4.65 -17.42
N TYR A 30 3.06 -5.84 -16.82
CA TYR A 30 3.02 -6.01 -15.37
C TYR A 30 4.33 -5.53 -14.71
N ILE A 31 5.49 -5.91 -15.26
CA ILE A 31 6.80 -5.47 -14.75
C ILE A 31 6.96 -3.95 -14.84
N PHE A 32 6.41 -3.32 -15.88
CA PHE A 32 6.44 -1.88 -16.06
C PHE A 32 5.31 -1.12 -15.36
N THR A 33 4.42 -1.81 -14.65
CA THR A 33 3.34 -1.14 -13.92
C THR A 33 3.92 -0.34 -12.75
N ASN A 34 3.51 0.92 -12.63
CA ASN A 34 3.88 1.74 -11.49
C ASN A 34 3.00 1.42 -10.28
N ILE A 35 3.66 1.14 -9.17
CA ILE A 35 3.04 0.77 -7.91
C ILE A 35 3.25 1.95 -6.98
N ASN A 36 2.15 2.57 -6.56
CA ASN A 36 2.18 3.69 -5.67
C ASN A 36 2.06 3.19 -4.22
N TYR A 37 3.09 3.45 -3.43
CA TYR A 37 3.19 3.10 -2.01
C TYR A 37 2.71 4.22 -1.08
N ASP A 38 2.50 5.42 -1.61
CA ASP A 38 2.01 6.55 -0.83
C ASP A 38 0.48 6.62 -0.88
N ILE A 39 -0.12 6.34 0.28
CA ILE A 39 -1.58 6.35 0.48
C ILE A 39 -2.13 7.79 0.43
N LEU A 40 -1.32 8.79 0.79
CA LEU A 40 -1.75 10.19 0.89
C LEU A 40 -2.12 10.76 -0.48
N THR A 41 -1.47 10.30 -1.54
CA THR A 41 -1.85 10.62 -2.94
C THR A 41 -3.32 10.32 -3.28
N TYR A 42 -3.99 9.43 -2.52
CA TYR A 42 -5.38 9.09 -2.75
C TYR A 42 -6.38 9.99 -2.01
N LEU A 43 -5.89 10.91 -1.17
CA LEU A 43 -6.71 11.88 -0.46
C LEU A 43 -7.31 12.91 -1.43
N PRO A 44 -8.49 13.48 -1.10
CA PRO A 44 -9.11 14.49 -1.93
C PRO A 44 -8.23 15.73 -2.12
N SER A 45 -7.97 16.11 -3.37
CA SER A 45 -7.06 17.22 -3.74
C SER A 45 -7.49 18.61 -3.27
N HIS A 46 -8.72 18.78 -2.80
CA HIS A 46 -9.24 20.06 -2.34
C HIS A 46 -8.91 20.34 -0.87
N LEU A 47 -8.44 19.34 -0.11
CA LEU A 47 -8.03 19.49 1.28
C LEU A 47 -6.79 20.38 1.39
N ASP A 48 -6.76 21.25 2.40
CA ASP A 48 -5.64 22.19 2.57
C ASP A 48 -4.34 21.48 2.95
N SER A 49 -4.42 20.36 3.67
CA SER A 49 -3.26 19.49 3.96
C SER A 49 -2.63 18.93 2.68
N VAL A 50 -3.45 18.45 1.73
CA VAL A 50 -2.97 17.91 0.44
C VAL A 50 -2.37 19.02 -0.43
N LYS A 51 -2.93 20.24 -0.39
CA LYS A 51 -2.32 21.40 -1.07
C LYS A 51 -0.99 21.78 -0.44
N GLY A 52 -0.93 21.78 0.90
CA GLY A 52 0.29 22.07 1.65
C GLY A 52 1.40 21.07 1.34
N GLU A 53 1.10 19.78 1.37
CA GLU A 53 2.03 18.71 1.00
C GLU A 53 2.56 18.87 -0.42
N LYS A 54 1.71 19.17 -1.41
CA LYS A 54 2.15 19.47 -2.77
C LYS A 54 3.07 20.69 -2.86
N ILE A 55 2.81 21.73 -2.08
CA ILE A 55 3.68 22.91 -2.04
C ILE A 55 5.04 22.53 -1.42
N LEU A 56 5.07 21.72 -0.36
CA LEU A 56 6.31 21.21 0.21
C LEU A 56 7.09 20.35 -0.78
N GLU A 57 6.40 19.51 -1.57
CA GLU A 57 6.99 18.72 -2.65
C GLU A 57 7.57 19.61 -3.76
N GLU A 58 6.75 20.50 -4.34
CA GLU A 58 7.08 21.25 -5.55
C GLU A 58 8.03 22.43 -5.29
N ASP A 59 7.84 23.17 -4.19
CA ASP A 59 8.62 24.37 -3.91
C ASP A 59 9.82 24.13 -3.01
N PHE A 60 9.77 23.15 -2.11
CA PHE A 60 10.83 22.97 -1.10
C PHE A 60 11.63 21.68 -1.29
N ASN A 61 11.27 20.84 -2.28
CA ASN A 61 11.76 19.47 -2.43
C ASN A 61 11.70 18.70 -1.09
N ALA A 62 10.72 19.04 -0.25
CA ALA A 62 10.62 18.61 1.14
C ALA A 62 9.63 17.45 1.34
N GLY A 63 8.82 17.12 0.33
CA GLY A 63 7.89 15.98 0.43
C GLY A 63 8.56 14.61 0.33
N SER A 64 9.86 14.59 0.04
CA SER A 64 10.70 13.39 0.08
C SER A 64 11.83 13.61 1.08
N MET A 65 11.51 13.38 2.35
CA MET A 65 12.46 13.53 3.43
C MET A 65 12.54 12.26 4.27
N THR A 66 13.76 11.88 4.60
CA THR A 66 14.07 10.85 5.61
C THR A 66 14.81 11.50 6.76
N ILE A 67 14.40 11.18 7.98
CA ILE A 67 15.14 11.54 9.18
C ILE A 67 16.04 10.36 9.54
N VAL A 68 17.34 10.61 9.66
CA VAL A 68 18.32 9.62 10.09
C VAL A 68 18.71 9.95 11.53
N LEU A 69 18.42 9.04 12.45
CA LEU A 69 18.85 9.13 13.84
C LEU A 69 20.16 8.36 14.01
N VAL A 70 21.20 9.08 14.39
CA VAL A 70 22.53 8.51 14.64
C VAL A 70 22.77 8.54 16.13
N ARG A 71 23.09 7.38 16.72
CA ARG A 71 23.51 7.32 18.11
C ARG A 71 24.88 7.98 18.26
N THR A 72 24.96 8.90 19.21
CA THR A 72 26.17 9.68 19.50
C THR A 72 26.91 9.20 20.74
N VAL A 73 26.41 8.14 21.40
CA VAL A 73 27.02 7.52 22.58
C VAL A 73 27.15 6.01 22.35
N THR A 74 28.35 5.48 22.53
CA THR A 74 28.65 4.04 22.45
C THR A 74 28.13 3.31 23.70
N ASP A 75 27.97 1.98 23.61
CA ASP A 75 27.51 1.14 24.74
C ASP A 75 28.36 1.25 26.02
N ASN A 76 29.62 1.69 25.87
CA ASN A 76 30.54 1.92 26.99
C ASN A 76 30.50 3.36 27.54
N GLY A 77 29.52 4.17 27.11
CA GLY A 77 29.38 5.58 27.52
C GLY A 77 30.35 6.55 26.83
N GLY A 78 31.15 6.09 25.87
CA GLY A 78 32.04 6.95 25.08
C GLY A 78 31.26 7.68 23.99
N LYS A 79 31.53 8.98 23.76
CA LYS A 79 30.89 9.72 22.66
C LYS A 79 31.40 9.21 21.30
N VAL A 80 30.49 8.92 20.38
CA VAL A 80 30.80 8.72 18.97
C VAL A 80 31.39 10.02 18.44
N SER A 81 32.55 9.93 17.81
CA SER A 81 33.24 11.10 17.26
C SER A 81 32.39 11.77 16.19
N SER A 82 32.36 13.11 16.18
CA SER A 82 31.73 13.90 15.12
C SER A 82 32.22 13.49 13.73
N ASN A 83 33.47 13.01 13.61
CA ASN A 83 34.01 12.49 12.35
C ASN A 83 33.25 11.26 11.82
N THR A 84 32.66 10.44 12.69
CA THR A 84 31.85 9.30 12.27
C THR A 84 30.53 9.77 11.67
N VAL A 85 29.89 10.76 12.29
CA VAL A 85 28.64 11.37 11.79
C VAL A 85 28.88 12.08 10.46
N VAL A 86 29.98 12.85 10.34
CA VAL A 86 30.39 13.49 9.08
C VAL A 86 30.70 12.46 7.99
N LYS A 87 31.38 11.36 8.34
CA LYS A 87 31.66 10.29 7.37
C LYS A 87 30.37 9.65 6.86
N LEU A 88 29.42 9.36 7.75
CA LEU A 88 28.13 8.81 7.40
C LEU A 88 27.33 9.79 6.53
N LYS A 89 27.29 11.07 6.90
CA LYS A 89 26.71 12.15 6.09
C LYS A 89 27.27 12.13 4.66
N ASN A 90 28.59 12.14 4.50
CA ASN A 90 29.23 12.13 3.18
C ASN A 90 28.88 10.86 2.38
N GLN A 91 28.84 9.70 3.03
CA GLN A 91 28.42 8.45 2.38
C GLN A 91 26.96 8.49 1.93
N ILE A 92 26.07 9.12 2.70
CA ILE A 92 24.66 9.30 2.32
C ILE A 92 24.54 10.29 1.16
N SER A 93 25.28 11.40 1.19
CA SER A 93 25.29 12.41 0.12
C SER A 93 25.81 11.88 -1.22
N GLU A 94 26.62 10.83 -1.23
CA GLU A 94 27.11 10.17 -2.46
C GLU A 94 26.08 9.22 -3.10
N ILE A 95 24.95 8.94 -2.44
CA ILE A 95 23.93 8.04 -2.98
C ILE A 95 23.12 8.78 -4.07
N ASP A 96 23.00 8.16 -5.24
CA ASP A 96 22.14 8.66 -6.32
C ASP A 96 20.74 9.04 -5.81
N HIS A 97 20.21 10.18 -6.26
CA HIS A 97 18.92 10.77 -5.87
C HIS A 97 18.85 11.41 -4.48
N VAL A 98 19.94 11.39 -3.70
CA VAL A 98 20.05 12.25 -2.52
C VAL A 98 20.40 13.66 -2.98
N TYR A 99 19.49 14.61 -2.75
CA TYR A 99 19.68 16.01 -3.11
C TYR A 99 20.53 16.74 -2.07
N ASN A 100 20.17 16.58 -0.78
CA ASN A 100 20.87 17.26 0.31
C ASN A 100 20.81 16.43 1.60
N VAL A 101 21.85 16.56 2.43
CA VAL A 101 21.88 16.04 3.80
C VAL A 101 22.19 17.19 4.73
N LEU A 102 21.16 17.62 5.47
CA LEU A 102 21.25 18.70 6.45
C LEU A 102 21.52 18.13 7.85
N TRP A 103 22.62 18.59 8.44
CA TRP A 103 23.00 18.33 9.82
C TRP A 103 23.54 19.62 10.46
N ALA A 104 23.82 19.59 11.77
CA ALA A 104 24.27 20.74 12.54
C ALA A 104 25.53 21.42 11.95
N ASP A 105 26.41 20.67 11.27
CA ASP A 105 27.64 21.17 10.64
C ASP A 105 27.39 22.05 9.40
N ASN A 106 26.20 22.00 8.80
CA ASN A 106 25.82 22.89 7.70
C ASN A 106 25.52 24.30 8.20
N LEU A 107 25.10 24.43 9.47
CA LEU A 107 24.73 25.72 10.07
C LEU A 107 25.93 26.42 10.71
N ILE A 108 26.88 25.65 11.23
CA ILE A 108 28.10 26.16 11.86
C ILE A 108 29.25 25.19 11.54
N ASP A 109 30.46 25.70 11.27
CA ASP A 109 31.66 24.91 10.98
C ASP A 109 31.80 23.71 11.95
N SER A 110 32.01 22.52 11.38
CA SER A 110 32.19 21.22 12.07
C SER A 110 33.20 21.21 13.22
N SER A 111 34.07 22.22 13.29
CA SER A 111 35.03 22.45 14.36
C SER A 111 34.43 23.04 15.65
N VAL A 112 33.18 23.52 15.62
CA VAL A 112 32.49 24.09 16.78
C VAL A 112 31.76 22.99 17.56
N PRO A 113 32.11 22.75 18.84
CA PRO A 113 31.41 21.77 19.68
C PRO A 113 29.93 22.13 19.83
N GLY A 114 29.04 21.13 19.77
CA GLY A 114 27.59 21.32 19.89
C GLY A 114 27.10 21.95 21.22
N ASP A 115 28.00 22.09 22.21
CA ASP A 115 27.73 22.80 23.46
C ASP A 115 27.76 24.33 23.35
N ILE A 116 28.21 24.86 22.21
CA ILE A 116 28.25 26.32 21.92
C ILE A 116 27.06 26.73 21.03
N LEU A 117 26.27 25.78 20.54
CA LEU A 117 25.08 26.06 19.75
C LEU A 117 24.03 26.80 20.59
N PRO A 118 23.31 27.78 20.01
CA PRO A 118 22.08 28.29 20.61
C PRO A 118 21.14 27.13 20.94
N ASP A 119 20.51 27.17 22.12
CA ASP A 119 19.65 26.08 22.61
C ASP A 119 18.56 25.72 21.57
N ASP A 120 18.04 26.70 20.84
CA ASP A 120 17.02 26.52 19.81
C ASP A 120 17.50 25.65 18.62
N ILE A 121 18.78 25.75 18.22
CA ILE A 121 19.35 24.92 17.14
C ILE A 121 19.83 23.58 17.71
N LYS A 122 20.42 23.61 18.91
CA LYS A 122 20.92 22.40 19.58
C LYS A 122 19.81 21.37 19.79
N ASN A 123 18.65 21.82 20.28
CA ASN A 123 17.51 20.97 20.61
C ASN A 123 16.80 20.38 19.38
N VAL A 124 17.08 20.91 18.17
CA VAL A 124 16.64 20.31 16.92
C VAL A 124 17.53 19.13 16.60
N PHE A 125 18.84 19.35 16.49
CA PHE A 125 19.75 18.34 15.95
C PHE A 125 20.24 17.30 16.97
N TYR A 126 20.14 17.60 18.27
CA TYR A 126 20.61 16.73 19.35
C TYR A 126 19.48 16.44 20.33
N SER A 127 19.38 15.20 20.78
CA SER A 127 18.42 14.83 21.83
C SER A 127 18.76 15.54 23.14
N GLY A 128 17.76 15.71 24.02
CA GLY A 128 17.95 16.40 25.30
C GLY A 128 18.98 15.76 26.23
N ASP A 129 19.22 14.46 26.09
CA ASP A 129 20.25 13.68 26.79
C ASP A 129 21.58 13.56 26.01
N ALA A 130 21.64 14.12 24.80
CA ALA A 130 22.75 14.01 23.86
C ALA A 130 23.15 12.55 23.54
N GLU A 131 22.20 11.60 23.61
CA GLU A 131 22.40 10.22 23.16
C GLU A 131 22.27 10.08 21.64
N TYR A 132 21.46 10.91 21.00
CA TYR A 132 21.18 10.84 19.57
C TYR A 132 21.37 12.20 18.89
N THR A 133 21.76 12.16 17.63
CA THR A 133 21.69 13.31 16.72
C THR A 133 20.83 12.95 15.51
N MET A 134 20.09 13.91 14.98
CA MET A 134 19.28 13.74 13.78
C MET A 134 19.94 14.38 12.56
N MET A 135 19.84 13.72 11.41
CA MET A 135 20.17 14.28 10.10
C MET A 135 18.93 14.22 9.21
N PHE A 136 18.82 15.22 8.36
CA PHE A 136 17.70 15.43 7.46
C PHE A 136 18.16 15.14 6.03
N VAL A 137 17.67 14.06 5.43
CA VAL A 137 18.03 13.64 4.06
C VAL A 137 16.87 14.00 3.14
N SER A 138 17.13 14.86 2.16
CA SER A 138 16.16 15.28 1.13
C SER A 138 16.51 14.65 -0.21
N TYR A 139 15.51 14.30 -1.02
CA TYR A 139 15.71 13.65 -2.31
C TYR A 139 15.29 14.56 -3.48
N ASP A 140 15.72 14.22 -4.69
CA ASP A 140 15.46 14.99 -5.91
C ASP A 140 14.13 14.64 -6.63
N ASP A 141 13.34 13.73 -6.05
CA ASP A 141 12.07 13.23 -6.57
C ASP A 141 11.14 12.89 -5.38
N THR A 142 9.89 12.53 -5.64
CA THR A 142 8.84 12.24 -4.66
C THR A 142 9.13 11.04 -3.74
N ALA A 143 8.56 11.02 -2.53
CA ALA A 143 8.79 9.95 -1.55
C ALA A 143 8.34 8.55 -1.99
N SER A 144 7.45 8.47 -2.98
CA SER A 144 6.93 7.22 -3.54
C SER A 144 7.66 6.78 -4.82
N SER A 145 8.62 7.57 -5.29
CA SER A 145 9.37 7.25 -6.50
C SER A 145 10.25 6.01 -6.30
N LYS A 146 10.39 5.22 -7.37
CA LYS A 146 11.19 3.98 -7.35
C LYS A 146 12.65 4.26 -7.04
N ASP A 147 13.14 5.44 -7.40
CA ASP A 147 14.56 5.77 -7.25
C ASP A 147 14.85 6.32 -5.85
N VAL A 148 13.93 7.10 -5.27
CA VAL A 148 13.99 7.48 -3.85
C VAL A 148 13.91 6.27 -2.93
N ILE A 149 12.98 5.33 -3.18
CA ILE A 149 12.88 4.11 -2.37
C ILE A 149 14.20 3.30 -2.41
N LYS A 150 14.83 3.17 -3.59
CA LYS A 150 16.16 2.52 -3.70
C LYS A 150 17.24 3.30 -2.95
N ALA A 151 17.20 4.64 -2.96
CA ALA A 151 18.15 5.45 -2.21
C ALA A 151 18.01 5.20 -0.70
N VAL A 152 16.78 5.16 -0.18
CA VAL A 152 16.50 4.78 1.22
C VAL A 152 16.99 3.35 1.52
N GLU A 153 16.73 2.38 0.64
CA GLU A 153 17.24 1.01 0.81
C GLU A 153 18.78 0.94 0.85
N LYS A 154 19.47 1.77 0.05
CA LYS A 154 20.94 1.92 0.11
C LYS A 154 21.36 2.53 1.45
N ILE A 155 20.65 3.55 1.94
CA ILE A 155 20.90 4.18 3.26
C ILE A 155 20.76 3.13 4.36
N LYS A 156 19.67 2.36 4.40
CA LYS A 156 19.47 1.27 5.38
C LYS A 156 20.62 0.27 5.43
N LYS A 157 21.26 -0.02 4.29
CA LYS A 157 22.38 -0.97 4.20
C LYS A 157 23.70 -0.41 4.71
N ILE A 158 23.91 0.91 4.67
CA ILE A 158 25.13 1.54 5.16
C ILE A 158 25.01 2.01 6.62
N LEU A 159 23.79 2.09 7.14
CA LEU A 159 23.54 2.48 8.53
C LEU A 159 24.06 1.41 9.50
N PRO A 160 24.81 1.81 10.55
CA PRO A 160 25.13 0.94 11.67
C PRO A 160 23.87 0.44 12.41
N ASP A 161 24.01 -0.68 13.14
CA ASP A 161 22.90 -1.32 13.87
C ASP A 161 22.23 -0.42 14.94
N ASP A 162 22.92 0.62 15.40
CA ASP A 162 22.44 1.58 16.40
C ASP A 162 21.92 2.89 15.79
N CYS A 163 21.74 2.93 14.47
CA CYS A 163 21.14 4.05 13.76
C CYS A 163 19.74 3.70 13.25
N TYR A 164 18.85 4.68 13.24
CA TYR A 164 17.45 4.50 12.90
C TYR A 164 16.99 5.48 11.82
N LEU A 165 15.87 5.16 11.20
CA LEU A 165 15.24 6.00 10.18
C LEU A 165 13.85 6.42 10.63
N SER A 166 13.35 7.50 10.08
CA SER A 166 11.95 7.91 10.17
C SER A 166 11.60 8.76 8.95
N GLY A 167 10.33 9.14 8.83
CA GLY A 167 9.81 9.91 7.70
C GLY A 167 9.15 9.06 6.62
N ILE A 168 8.42 9.72 5.73
CA ILE A 168 7.50 9.08 4.79
C ILE A 168 8.24 8.25 3.72
N SER A 169 9.40 8.70 3.27
CA SER A 169 10.25 7.93 2.33
C SER A 169 10.74 6.62 2.95
N ALA A 170 11.12 6.63 4.24
CA ALA A 170 11.54 5.45 4.97
C ALA A 170 10.40 4.45 5.18
N MET A 171 9.21 4.95 5.52
CA MET A 171 7.98 4.18 5.66
C MET A 171 7.53 3.56 4.33
N ASN A 172 7.58 4.30 3.22
CA ASN A 172 7.26 3.77 1.89
C ASN A 172 8.23 2.65 1.48
N ALA A 173 9.52 2.80 1.79
CA ALA A 173 10.52 1.76 1.54
C ALA A 173 10.26 0.49 2.38
N ASP A 174 9.95 0.62 3.68
CA ASP A 174 9.57 -0.52 4.53
C ASP A 174 8.29 -1.20 4.03
N THR A 175 7.28 -0.40 3.70
CA THR A 175 6.01 -0.91 3.15
C THR A 175 6.25 -1.71 1.88
N LYS A 176 7.12 -1.20 0.99
CA LYS A 176 7.53 -1.90 -0.23
C LYS A 176 8.23 -3.22 0.08
N GLU A 177 9.25 -3.20 0.93
CA GLU A 177 10.03 -4.38 1.29
C GLU A 177 9.13 -5.48 1.89
N MET A 178 8.29 -5.10 2.84
CA MET A 178 7.31 -6.01 3.45
C MET A 178 6.33 -6.55 2.42
N THR A 179 5.77 -5.68 1.58
CA THR A 179 4.79 -6.08 0.57
C THR A 179 5.39 -7.06 -0.44
N ASP A 180 6.60 -6.80 -0.92
CA ASP A 180 7.31 -7.65 -1.89
C ASP A 180 7.65 -9.03 -1.30
N ARG A 181 8.00 -9.08 -0.02
CA ARG A 181 8.33 -10.32 0.70
C ARG A 181 7.09 -11.14 1.03
N GLU A 182 6.06 -10.50 1.58
CA GLU A 182 4.94 -11.19 2.20
C GLU A 182 3.79 -11.48 1.21
N SER A 183 3.50 -10.58 0.26
CA SER A 183 2.39 -10.77 -0.69
C SER A 183 2.47 -12.10 -1.46
N PRO A 184 3.64 -12.52 -2.01
CA PRO A 184 3.76 -13.81 -2.68
C PRO A 184 3.48 -15.00 -1.77
N ILE A 185 3.86 -14.92 -0.49
CA ILE A 185 3.63 -15.96 0.52
C ILE A 185 2.12 -16.11 0.77
N TYR A 186 1.42 -15.00 1.01
CA TYR A 186 -0.03 -15.02 1.23
C TYR A 186 -0.80 -15.50 0.00
N ILE A 187 -0.38 -15.10 -1.21
CA ILE A 187 -0.96 -15.60 -2.47
C ILE A 187 -0.73 -17.12 -2.59
N ALA A 188 0.48 -17.60 -2.28
CA ALA A 188 0.80 -19.03 -2.33
C ALA A 188 -0.05 -19.82 -1.33
N ILE A 189 -0.21 -19.33 -0.10
CA ILE A 189 -1.08 -19.93 0.92
C ILE A 189 -2.53 -19.99 0.40
N ALA A 190 -3.07 -18.89 -0.13
CA ALA A 190 -4.42 -18.85 -0.67
C ALA A 190 -4.61 -19.86 -1.81
N VAL A 191 -3.64 -19.96 -2.72
CA VAL A 191 -3.66 -20.94 -3.83
C VAL A 191 -3.61 -22.36 -3.31
N VAL A 192 -2.72 -22.68 -2.36
CA VAL A 192 -2.61 -24.02 -1.77
C VAL A 192 -3.90 -24.42 -1.07
N LEU A 193 -4.49 -23.52 -0.28
CA LEU A 193 -5.76 -23.76 0.41
C LEU A 193 -6.92 -23.93 -0.59
N ALA A 194 -6.95 -23.14 -1.66
CA ALA A 194 -7.94 -23.28 -2.73
C ALA A 194 -7.81 -24.64 -3.43
N ILE A 195 -6.59 -25.05 -3.81
CA ILE A 195 -6.33 -26.36 -4.43
C ILE A 195 -6.72 -27.48 -3.47
N ALA A 196 -6.33 -27.41 -2.20
CA ALA A 196 -6.68 -28.42 -1.20
C ALA A 196 -8.21 -28.56 -1.05
N THR A 197 -8.92 -27.43 -0.96
CA THR A 197 -10.39 -27.42 -0.85
C THR A 197 -11.05 -27.99 -2.10
N MET A 198 -10.56 -27.64 -3.29
CA MET A 198 -11.07 -28.19 -4.55
C MET A 198 -10.75 -29.69 -4.71
N MET A 199 -9.54 -30.14 -4.32
CA MET A 199 -9.19 -31.56 -4.32
C MET A 199 -10.10 -32.36 -3.40
N LEU A 200 -10.57 -31.79 -2.28
CA LEU A 200 -11.52 -32.48 -1.41
C LEU A 200 -12.92 -32.51 -2.01
N THR A 201 -13.36 -31.44 -2.67
CA THR A 201 -14.77 -31.26 -3.09
C THR A 201 -15.07 -31.70 -4.52
N MET A 202 -14.10 -31.68 -5.43
CA MET A 202 -14.25 -32.05 -6.84
C MET A 202 -13.98 -33.54 -7.09
N ASP A 203 -14.24 -34.03 -8.31
CA ASP A 203 -14.14 -35.45 -8.68
C ASP A 203 -12.82 -35.83 -9.37
N SER A 204 -11.82 -34.94 -9.43
CA SER A 204 -10.53 -35.17 -10.08
C SER A 204 -9.41 -34.35 -9.45
N PHE A 205 -8.23 -34.96 -9.29
CA PHE A 205 -7.04 -34.30 -8.77
C PHE A 205 -6.42 -33.29 -9.74
N VAL A 206 -6.67 -33.44 -11.04
CA VAL A 206 -6.06 -32.60 -12.09
C VAL A 206 -6.85 -31.30 -12.29
N THR A 207 -8.17 -31.37 -12.15
CA THR A 207 -9.08 -30.24 -12.38
C THR A 207 -8.73 -29.00 -11.53
N PRO A 208 -8.44 -29.09 -10.23
CA PRO A 208 -8.04 -27.94 -9.41
C PRO A 208 -6.83 -27.18 -9.98
N PHE A 209 -5.81 -27.89 -10.47
CA PHE A 209 -4.62 -27.26 -11.05
C PHE A 209 -4.93 -26.56 -12.37
N ILE A 210 -5.81 -27.13 -13.19
CA ILE A 210 -6.28 -26.46 -14.42
C ILE A 210 -7.02 -25.18 -14.07
N LEU A 211 -7.90 -25.22 -13.07
CA LEU A 211 -8.68 -24.06 -12.63
C LEU A 211 -7.76 -22.94 -12.14
N VAL A 212 -6.87 -23.24 -11.21
CA VAL A 212 -5.90 -22.27 -10.69
C VAL A 212 -4.98 -21.75 -11.80
N GLY A 213 -4.54 -22.61 -12.72
CA GLY A 213 -3.72 -22.18 -13.87
C GLY A 213 -4.45 -21.16 -14.75
N VAL A 214 -5.70 -21.43 -15.12
CA VAL A 214 -6.50 -20.51 -15.95
C VAL A 214 -6.84 -19.22 -15.19
N ILE A 215 -7.10 -19.31 -13.88
CA ILE A 215 -7.33 -18.13 -13.05
C ILE A 215 -6.05 -17.30 -12.92
N GLY A 216 -4.88 -17.95 -12.79
CA GLY A 216 -3.58 -17.29 -12.81
C GLY A 216 -3.35 -16.50 -14.10
N ILE A 217 -3.72 -17.07 -15.26
CA ILE A 217 -3.71 -16.35 -16.55
C ILE A 217 -4.61 -15.10 -16.48
N ALA A 218 -5.82 -15.23 -15.93
CA ALA A 218 -6.76 -14.12 -15.79
C ALA A 218 -6.25 -13.03 -14.83
N VAL A 219 -5.56 -13.41 -13.75
CA VAL A 219 -4.92 -12.48 -12.81
C VAL A 219 -3.80 -11.71 -13.48
N VAL A 220 -2.92 -12.40 -14.23
CA VAL A 220 -1.84 -11.76 -14.98
C VAL A 220 -2.37 -10.78 -16.02
N TYR A 221 -3.45 -11.12 -16.74
CA TYR A 221 -4.10 -10.17 -17.66
C TYR A 221 -4.68 -8.95 -16.93
N ASN A 222 -5.30 -9.16 -15.77
CA ASN A 222 -5.88 -8.08 -15.00
C ASN A 222 -4.81 -7.11 -14.49
N LEU A 223 -3.77 -7.63 -13.85
CA LEU A 223 -2.68 -6.83 -13.31
C LEU A 223 -1.82 -6.22 -14.42
N GLY A 224 -1.52 -6.97 -15.48
CA GLY A 224 -0.71 -6.50 -16.60
C GLY A 224 -1.35 -5.36 -17.40
N THR A 225 -2.67 -5.24 -17.39
CA THR A 225 -3.37 -4.13 -18.07
C THR A 225 -3.39 -2.83 -17.26
N ASN A 226 -2.81 -2.80 -16.05
CA ASN A 226 -2.75 -1.60 -15.19
C ASN A 226 -1.57 -0.67 -15.50
N PHE A 227 -0.68 -1.02 -16.42
CA PHE A 227 0.50 -0.22 -16.78
C PHE A 227 0.17 1.25 -17.09
N LEU A 228 -0.99 1.53 -17.70
CA LEU A 228 -1.38 2.89 -18.11
C LEU A 228 -1.79 3.81 -16.94
N THR A 229 -2.35 3.26 -15.86
CA THR A 229 -2.96 4.05 -14.78
C THR A 229 -2.17 4.00 -13.47
N GLY A 230 -1.25 3.04 -13.32
CA GLY A 230 -0.66 2.70 -12.03
C GLY A 230 -1.69 2.10 -11.07
N ILE A 231 -1.21 1.51 -9.97
CA ILE A 231 -2.04 0.92 -8.91
C ILE A 231 -1.47 1.19 -7.53
N SER A 232 -2.34 1.22 -6.52
CA SER A 232 -1.90 1.18 -5.12
C SER A 232 -1.26 -0.17 -4.81
N TYR A 233 -0.26 -0.17 -3.94
CA TYR A 233 0.31 -1.39 -3.38
C TYR A 233 -0.77 -2.27 -2.71
N ILE A 234 -1.76 -1.67 -2.03
CA ILE A 234 -2.89 -2.39 -1.41
C ILE A 234 -3.67 -3.15 -2.48
N THR A 235 -4.05 -2.47 -3.55
CA THR A 235 -4.76 -3.07 -4.68
C THR A 235 -3.97 -4.23 -5.26
N GLN A 236 -2.66 -4.07 -5.45
CA GLN A 236 -1.80 -5.11 -5.98
C GLN A 236 -1.75 -6.36 -5.08
N SER A 237 -1.57 -6.16 -3.77
CA SER A 237 -1.46 -7.26 -2.79
C SER A 237 -2.73 -8.10 -2.71
N ILE A 238 -3.91 -7.45 -2.77
CA ILE A 238 -5.19 -8.16 -2.59
C ILE A 238 -5.82 -8.64 -3.89
N ALA A 239 -5.49 -8.02 -5.04
CA ALA A 239 -6.19 -8.27 -6.30
C ALA A 239 -6.11 -9.74 -6.73
N ALA A 240 -4.95 -10.38 -6.61
CA ALA A 240 -4.78 -11.79 -6.97
C ALA A 240 -5.66 -12.71 -6.12
N ILE A 241 -5.72 -12.46 -4.80
CA ILE A 241 -6.49 -13.28 -3.85
C ILE A 241 -8.00 -13.07 -4.05
N LEU A 242 -8.44 -11.81 -4.18
CA LEU A 242 -9.85 -11.49 -4.42
C LEU A 242 -10.33 -12.02 -5.77
N GLN A 243 -9.53 -11.85 -6.83
CA GLN A 243 -9.88 -12.35 -8.15
C GLN A 243 -9.86 -13.88 -8.19
N LEU A 244 -8.95 -14.54 -7.45
CA LEU A 244 -8.99 -15.98 -7.23
C LEU A 244 -10.34 -16.38 -6.65
N GLY A 245 -10.74 -15.81 -5.51
CA GLY A 245 -12.01 -16.13 -4.85
C GLY A 245 -13.23 -16.00 -5.78
N VAL A 246 -13.36 -14.85 -6.45
CA VAL A 246 -14.51 -14.60 -7.33
C VAL A 246 -14.51 -15.50 -8.57
N THR A 247 -13.34 -15.78 -9.16
CA THR A 247 -13.26 -16.54 -10.43
C THR A 247 -13.31 -18.05 -10.20
N VAL A 248 -12.90 -18.52 -9.02
CA VAL A 248 -12.98 -19.93 -8.62
C VAL A 248 -14.42 -20.43 -8.67
N ASP A 249 -15.37 -19.70 -8.08
CA ASP A 249 -16.77 -20.10 -8.00
C ASP A 249 -17.40 -20.29 -9.38
N TYR A 250 -17.08 -19.36 -10.29
CA TYR A 250 -17.50 -19.41 -11.70
C TYR A 250 -16.93 -20.62 -12.43
N SER A 251 -15.67 -20.93 -12.16
CA SER A 251 -14.98 -22.06 -12.77
C SER A 251 -15.57 -23.39 -12.31
N ILE A 252 -15.82 -23.54 -10.99
CA ILE A 252 -16.42 -24.74 -10.40
C ILE A 252 -17.84 -24.93 -10.96
N PHE A 253 -18.63 -23.85 -11.03
CA PHE A 253 -19.98 -23.93 -11.59
C PHE A 253 -19.98 -24.45 -13.03
N LEU A 254 -19.10 -23.92 -13.89
CA LEU A 254 -18.99 -24.38 -15.27
C LEU A 254 -18.51 -25.83 -15.38
N VAL A 255 -17.52 -26.24 -14.57
CA VAL A 255 -17.03 -27.63 -14.52
C VAL A 255 -18.13 -28.59 -14.08
N ASN A 256 -18.88 -28.25 -13.04
CA ASN A 256 -19.98 -29.08 -12.57
C ASN A 256 -21.05 -29.22 -13.65
N ARG A 257 -21.40 -28.11 -14.32
CA ARG A 257 -22.35 -28.15 -15.42
C ARG A 257 -21.83 -28.98 -16.60
N TYR A 258 -20.55 -28.87 -16.94
CA TYR A 258 -19.92 -29.71 -17.95
C TYR A 258 -20.01 -31.19 -17.58
N ASN A 259 -19.67 -31.56 -16.34
CA ASN A 259 -19.76 -32.94 -15.85
C ASN A 259 -21.20 -33.48 -15.86
N GLU A 260 -22.22 -32.66 -15.60
CA GLU A 260 -23.64 -33.02 -15.73
C GLU A 260 -24.02 -33.31 -17.19
N GLU A 261 -23.66 -32.41 -18.11
CA GLU A 261 -23.97 -32.54 -19.53
C GLU A 261 -23.18 -33.68 -20.20
N ARG A 262 -22.00 -34.04 -19.67
CA ARG A 262 -21.21 -35.20 -20.14
C ARG A 262 -21.95 -36.52 -20.00
N ARG A 263 -22.89 -36.64 -19.06
CA ARG A 263 -23.72 -37.85 -18.90
C ARG A 263 -24.82 -37.97 -19.97
N HIS A 264 -25.14 -36.87 -20.65
CA HIS A 264 -26.27 -36.75 -21.57
C HIS A 264 -25.86 -36.42 -23.01
N SER A 265 -24.56 -36.34 -23.30
CA SER A 265 -24.02 -35.92 -24.60
C SER A 265 -23.12 -37.00 -25.20
N ALA A 266 -23.09 -37.10 -26.53
CA ALA A 266 -22.30 -38.12 -27.23
C ALA A 266 -20.80 -37.78 -27.24
N THR A 267 -20.46 -36.50 -27.35
CA THR A 267 -19.07 -36.01 -27.43
C THR A 267 -18.77 -35.01 -26.31
N LYS A 268 -17.48 -34.81 -25.99
CA LYS A 268 -17.06 -33.82 -24.98
C LYS A 268 -17.31 -32.40 -25.47
N GLU A 269 -17.16 -32.20 -26.77
CA GLU A 269 -17.45 -31.00 -27.52
C GLU A 269 -18.92 -30.59 -27.38
N GLU A 270 -19.84 -31.54 -27.55
CA GLU A 270 -21.28 -31.30 -27.40
C GLU A 270 -21.64 -30.96 -25.95
N ALA A 271 -21.11 -31.71 -24.98
CA ALA A 271 -21.34 -31.46 -23.56
C ALA A 271 -20.87 -30.06 -23.15
N MET A 272 -19.67 -29.65 -23.59
CA MET A 272 -19.15 -28.32 -23.31
C MET A 272 -20.00 -27.23 -23.95
N SER A 273 -20.51 -27.48 -25.16
CA SER A 273 -21.39 -26.52 -25.84
C SER A 273 -22.71 -26.31 -25.08
N ARG A 274 -23.33 -27.41 -24.63
CA ARG A 274 -24.54 -27.35 -23.80
C ARG A 274 -24.26 -26.68 -22.45
N ALA A 275 -23.15 -27.02 -21.80
CA ALA A 275 -22.76 -26.44 -20.52
C ALA A 275 -22.54 -24.93 -20.60
N LEU A 276 -21.85 -24.43 -21.64
CA LEU A 276 -21.63 -23.00 -21.85
C LEU A 276 -22.95 -22.25 -22.09
N ASN A 277 -23.85 -22.80 -22.90
CA ASN A 277 -25.14 -22.17 -23.16
C ASN A 277 -26.05 -22.18 -21.93
N GLY A 278 -26.06 -23.27 -21.15
CA GLY A 278 -26.86 -23.38 -19.92
C GLY A 278 -26.30 -22.56 -18.77
N SER A 279 -24.98 -22.36 -18.70
CA SER A 279 -24.34 -21.63 -17.60
C SER A 279 -24.30 -20.12 -17.82
N PHE A 280 -24.38 -19.64 -19.07
CA PHE A 280 -24.14 -18.24 -19.39
C PHE A 280 -25.02 -17.27 -18.61
N THR A 281 -26.34 -17.47 -18.59
CA THR A 281 -27.26 -16.54 -17.93
C THR A 281 -27.02 -16.47 -16.42
N SER A 282 -26.78 -17.62 -15.78
CA SER A 282 -26.47 -17.69 -14.36
C SER A 282 -25.14 -17.01 -14.05
N LEU A 283 -24.12 -17.28 -14.86
CA LEU A 283 -22.79 -16.73 -14.67
C LEU A 283 -22.73 -15.22 -14.91
N ALA A 284 -23.40 -14.75 -15.97
CA ALA A 284 -23.50 -13.32 -16.28
C ALA A 284 -24.29 -12.55 -15.21
N GLY A 285 -25.38 -13.13 -14.70
CA GLY A 285 -26.15 -12.53 -13.61
C GLY A 285 -25.30 -12.35 -12.34
N SER A 286 -24.63 -13.43 -11.91
CA SER A 286 -23.74 -13.38 -10.75
C SER A 286 -22.61 -12.38 -10.94
N SER A 287 -21.90 -12.44 -12.07
CA SER A 287 -20.74 -11.57 -12.29
C SER A 287 -21.09 -10.10 -12.42
N LEU A 288 -22.27 -9.77 -12.98
CA LEU A 288 -22.74 -8.41 -13.06
C LEU A 288 -23.01 -7.81 -11.67
N THR A 289 -23.53 -8.60 -10.73
CA THR A 289 -23.71 -8.14 -9.34
C THR A 289 -22.37 -7.86 -8.66
N THR A 290 -21.37 -8.72 -8.83
CA THR A 290 -20.02 -8.49 -8.30
C THR A 290 -19.33 -7.30 -8.96
N LEU A 291 -19.49 -7.16 -10.28
CA LEU A 291 -18.98 -6.02 -11.05
C LEU A 291 -19.52 -4.70 -10.49
N PHE A 292 -20.83 -4.57 -10.31
CA PHE A 292 -21.42 -3.37 -9.74
C PHE A 292 -21.05 -3.16 -8.27
N GLY A 293 -20.85 -4.25 -7.50
CA GLY A 293 -20.33 -4.16 -6.13
C GLY A 293 -18.96 -3.50 -6.06
N PHE A 294 -18.02 -3.87 -6.93
CA PHE A 294 -16.71 -3.22 -7.01
C PHE A 294 -16.80 -1.79 -7.58
N LEU A 295 -17.64 -1.56 -8.59
CA LEU A 295 -17.85 -0.21 -9.12
C LEU A 295 -18.46 0.75 -8.09
N ALA A 296 -19.19 0.25 -7.10
CA ALA A 296 -19.69 1.08 -6.01
C ALA A 296 -18.57 1.75 -5.20
N LEU A 297 -17.38 1.15 -5.13
CA LEU A 297 -16.20 1.76 -4.48
C LEU A 297 -15.72 3.02 -5.19
N CYS A 298 -16.09 3.23 -6.45
CA CYS A 298 -15.76 4.45 -7.20
C CYS A 298 -16.50 5.70 -6.69
N PHE A 299 -17.52 5.54 -5.83
CA PHE A 299 -18.20 6.66 -5.19
C PHE A 299 -17.51 7.15 -3.90
N MET A 300 -16.45 6.48 -3.46
CA MET A 300 -15.68 6.91 -2.29
C MET A 300 -14.89 8.19 -2.59
N GLN A 301 -14.87 9.13 -1.64
CA GLN A 301 -14.05 10.35 -1.74
C GLN A 301 -12.56 10.03 -1.64
N LEU A 302 -12.20 9.05 -0.81
CA LEU A 302 -10.86 8.47 -0.81
C LEU A 302 -10.67 7.67 -2.09
N THR A 303 -9.87 8.21 -3.02
CA THR A 303 -9.73 7.67 -4.39
C THR A 303 -9.05 6.30 -4.43
N LEU A 304 -8.50 5.82 -3.30
CA LEU A 304 -8.04 4.45 -3.11
C LEU A 304 -9.17 3.44 -3.40
N GLY A 305 -10.39 3.76 -2.96
CA GLY A 305 -11.59 2.95 -3.26
C GLY A 305 -11.87 2.86 -4.76
N MET A 306 -11.72 3.97 -5.48
CA MET A 306 -11.84 3.99 -6.95
C MET A 306 -10.75 3.13 -7.61
N ASN A 307 -9.51 3.18 -7.13
CA ASN A 307 -8.42 2.35 -7.65
C ASN A 307 -8.74 0.84 -7.51
N ILE A 308 -9.12 0.41 -6.30
CA ILE A 308 -9.52 -0.98 -6.02
C ILE A 308 -10.74 -1.36 -6.87
N GLY A 309 -11.77 -0.50 -6.89
CA GLY A 309 -13.02 -0.74 -7.60
C GLY A 309 -12.83 -0.97 -9.10
N ILE A 310 -12.05 -0.13 -9.78
CA ILE A 310 -11.79 -0.26 -11.22
C ILE A 310 -10.97 -1.52 -11.53
N VAL A 311 -9.89 -1.76 -10.77
CA VAL A 311 -9.01 -2.93 -10.99
C VAL A 311 -9.77 -4.23 -10.76
N MET A 312 -10.59 -4.30 -9.71
CA MET A 312 -11.37 -5.49 -9.41
C MET A 312 -12.55 -5.68 -10.36
N ALA A 313 -13.24 -4.61 -10.76
CA ALA A 313 -14.28 -4.65 -11.80
C ALA A 313 -13.74 -5.25 -13.10
N LYS A 314 -12.57 -4.77 -13.56
CA LYS A 314 -11.86 -5.33 -14.71
C LYS A 314 -11.47 -6.79 -14.48
N GLY A 315 -10.96 -7.12 -13.30
CA GLY A 315 -10.61 -8.48 -12.89
C GLY A 315 -11.79 -9.46 -12.98
N VAL A 316 -13.00 -9.04 -12.59
CA VAL A 316 -14.22 -9.84 -12.73
C VAL A 316 -14.53 -10.10 -14.20
N ILE A 317 -14.49 -9.07 -15.05
CA ILE A 317 -14.77 -9.20 -16.48
C ILE A 317 -13.76 -10.16 -17.14
N ILE A 318 -12.47 -9.96 -16.88
CA ILE A 318 -11.39 -10.82 -17.40
C ILE A 318 -11.55 -12.25 -16.86
N GLY A 319 -11.88 -12.41 -15.58
CA GLY A 319 -12.13 -13.71 -14.95
C GLY A 319 -13.26 -14.47 -15.63
N VAL A 320 -14.41 -13.82 -15.86
CA VAL A 320 -15.56 -14.42 -16.55
C VAL A 320 -15.23 -14.78 -18.00
N LEU A 321 -14.52 -13.91 -18.73
CA LEU A 321 -14.08 -14.20 -20.09
C LEU A 321 -13.13 -15.40 -20.12
N SER A 322 -12.19 -15.48 -19.18
CA SER A 322 -11.29 -16.63 -19.03
C SER A 322 -12.06 -17.91 -18.72
N VAL A 323 -13.07 -17.86 -17.84
CA VAL A 323 -13.95 -19.00 -17.54
C VAL A 323 -14.79 -19.44 -18.73
N LEU A 324 -15.25 -18.52 -19.58
CA LEU A 324 -16.10 -18.84 -20.73
C LEU A 324 -15.30 -19.27 -21.98
N ILE A 325 -14.04 -18.87 -22.09
CA ILE A 325 -13.24 -19.05 -23.31
C ILE A 325 -12.03 -19.95 -23.08
N ILE A 326 -11.19 -19.61 -22.09
CA ILE A 326 -9.90 -20.27 -21.85
C ILE A 326 -10.12 -21.59 -21.10
N LEU A 327 -10.88 -21.57 -20.00
CA LEU A 327 -11.12 -22.75 -19.17
C LEU A 327 -11.69 -23.94 -19.97
N PRO A 328 -12.73 -23.78 -20.80
CA PRO A 328 -13.25 -24.89 -21.60
C PRO A 328 -12.21 -25.48 -22.55
N ALA A 329 -11.35 -24.65 -23.13
CA ALA A 329 -10.30 -25.10 -24.03
C ALA A 329 -9.29 -25.99 -23.30
N PHE A 330 -8.89 -25.59 -22.09
CA PHE A 330 -8.05 -26.42 -21.22
C PHE A 330 -8.76 -27.72 -20.83
N LEU A 331 -10.03 -27.67 -20.40
CA LEU A 331 -10.79 -28.87 -20.02
C LEU A 331 -10.92 -29.86 -21.20
N LEU A 332 -11.17 -29.39 -22.42
CA LEU A 332 -11.28 -30.25 -23.61
C LEU A 332 -9.94 -30.89 -24.00
N VAL A 333 -8.82 -30.18 -23.85
CA VAL A 333 -7.48 -30.68 -24.17
C VAL A 333 -6.97 -31.66 -23.11
N PHE A 334 -7.24 -31.38 -21.83
CA PHE A 334 -6.80 -32.22 -20.70
C PHE A 334 -7.85 -33.24 -20.24
N ASP A 335 -8.93 -33.44 -21.00
CA ASP A 335 -10.04 -34.36 -20.65
C ASP A 335 -9.56 -35.77 -20.28
N ASP A 336 -8.58 -36.31 -21.02
CA ASP A 336 -8.02 -37.65 -20.76
C ASP A 336 -7.28 -37.70 -19.40
N ALA A 337 -6.52 -36.66 -19.08
CA ALA A 337 -5.79 -36.56 -17.81
C ALA A 337 -6.76 -36.40 -16.62
N ILE A 338 -7.81 -35.59 -16.80
CA ILE A 338 -8.88 -35.39 -15.82
C ILE A 338 -9.58 -36.72 -15.53
N ASN A 339 -9.96 -37.47 -16.56
CA ASN A 339 -10.65 -38.75 -16.43
C ASN A 339 -9.78 -39.84 -15.82
N ARG A 340 -8.47 -39.85 -16.10
CA ARG A 340 -7.52 -40.84 -15.56
C ARG A 340 -7.32 -40.71 -14.04
N HIS A 341 -7.39 -39.49 -13.50
CA HIS A 341 -7.12 -39.21 -12.07
C HIS A 341 -8.41 -38.84 -11.31
N LYS A 342 -9.53 -39.45 -11.69
CA LYS A 342 -10.80 -39.27 -10.99
C LYS A 342 -10.78 -39.91 -9.61
N HIS A 343 -11.41 -39.26 -8.65
CA HIS A 343 -11.66 -39.79 -7.31
C HIS A 343 -13.09 -39.47 -6.87
N LYS A 344 -13.49 -40.04 -5.74
CA LYS A 344 -14.79 -39.72 -5.15
C LYS A 344 -14.70 -38.35 -4.46
N PRO A 345 -15.59 -37.40 -4.77
CA PRO A 345 -15.62 -36.13 -4.07
C PRO A 345 -16.06 -36.35 -2.62
N PHE A 346 -15.41 -35.66 -1.67
CA PHE A 346 -15.84 -35.61 -0.28
C PHE A 346 -16.95 -34.57 -0.12
N THR A 347 -18.19 -34.98 -0.40
CA THR A 347 -19.39 -34.14 -0.22
C THR A 347 -20.29 -34.74 0.85
N PRO A 348 -20.29 -34.19 2.09
CA PRO A 348 -21.18 -34.70 3.13
C PRO A 348 -22.66 -34.44 2.78
N ASN A 349 -23.53 -35.39 3.12
CA ASN A 349 -24.97 -35.24 2.88
C ASN A 349 -25.59 -34.33 3.96
N PHE A 350 -25.93 -33.10 3.56
CA PHE A 350 -26.53 -32.10 4.44
C PHE A 350 -28.05 -32.23 4.62
N GLY A 351 -28.71 -33.26 4.07
CA GLY A 351 -30.17 -33.36 4.07
C GLY A 351 -30.82 -33.29 5.45
N ARG A 352 -30.21 -33.91 6.48
CA ARG A 352 -30.70 -33.82 7.87
C ARG A 352 -30.59 -32.41 8.44
N LEU A 353 -29.48 -31.73 8.17
CA LEU A 353 -29.24 -30.36 8.63
C LEU A 353 -30.20 -29.38 7.94
N VAL A 354 -30.36 -29.50 6.63
CA VAL A 354 -31.33 -28.72 5.86
C VAL A 354 -32.74 -28.92 6.41
N ALA A 355 -33.19 -30.17 6.57
CA ALA A 355 -34.52 -30.46 7.12
C ALA A 355 -34.72 -29.87 8.53
N PHE A 356 -33.69 -29.93 9.38
CA PHE A 356 -33.72 -29.33 10.72
C PHE A 356 -33.87 -27.80 10.66
N VAL A 357 -33.06 -27.13 9.84
CA VAL A 357 -33.11 -25.66 9.65
C VAL A 357 -34.46 -25.25 9.06
N THR A 358 -34.95 -25.94 8.03
CA THR A 358 -36.25 -25.63 7.41
C THR A 358 -37.41 -25.82 8.40
N LYS A 359 -37.40 -26.88 9.22
CA LYS A 359 -38.41 -27.13 10.25
C LYS A 359 -38.43 -26.04 11.33
N ARG A 360 -37.26 -25.48 11.67
CA ARG A 360 -37.10 -24.45 12.70
C ARG A 360 -36.85 -23.04 12.15
N LYS A 361 -37.27 -22.75 10.91
CA LYS A 361 -36.98 -21.47 10.22
C LYS A 361 -37.30 -20.21 11.03
N LYS A 362 -38.39 -20.20 11.81
CA LYS A 362 -38.75 -19.06 12.67
C LYS A 362 -37.75 -18.86 13.81
N SER A 363 -37.29 -19.95 14.44
CA SER A 363 -36.28 -19.87 15.51
C SER A 363 -34.95 -19.35 14.99
N PHE A 364 -34.53 -19.79 13.79
CA PHE A 364 -33.32 -19.26 13.16
C PHE A 364 -33.45 -17.79 12.74
N ALA A 365 -34.62 -17.37 12.25
CA ALA A 365 -34.86 -15.96 11.94
C ALA A 365 -34.82 -15.08 13.20
N VAL A 366 -35.40 -15.54 14.31
CA VAL A 366 -35.31 -14.84 15.61
C VAL A 366 -33.87 -14.83 16.12
N LEU A 367 -33.15 -15.95 16.03
CA LEU A 367 -31.74 -16.02 16.41
C LEU A 367 -30.88 -15.05 15.60
N PHE A 368 -31.10 -14.96 14.28
CA PHE A 368 -30.42 -13.99 13.43
C PHE A 368 -30.68 -12.55 13.88
N LEU A 369 -31.92 -12.20 14.20
CA LEU A 369 -32.25 -10.87 14.75
C LEU A 369 -31.60 -10.61 16.11
N ILE A 370 -31.53 -11.64 16.97
CA ILE A 370 -30.85 -11.55 18.27
C ILE A 370 -29.34 -11.34 18.12
N ILE A 371 -28.71 -11.91 17.09
CA ILE A 371 -27.27 -11.78 16.85
C ILE A 371 -26.93 -10.47 16.14
N ILE A 372 -27.73 -10.07 15.14
CA ILE A 372 -27.40 -8.89 14.32
C ILE A 372 -27.43 -7.59 15.12
N ILE A 373 -28.34 -7.46 16.10
CA ILE A 373 -28.46 -6.23 16.89
C ILE A 373 -27.20 -5.97 17.74
N PRO A 374 -26.72 -6.91 18.60
CA PRO A 374 -25.44 -6.77 19.28
C PRO A 374 -24.27 -6.59 18.32
N SER A 375 -24.23 -7.30 17.20
CA SER A 375 -23.15 -7.15 16.21
C SER A 375 -23.09 -5.74 15.61
N LEU A 376 -24.24 -5.11 15.33
CA LEU A 376 -24.29 -3.72 14.87
C LEU A 376 -23.82 -2.75 15.95
N ILE A 377 -24.25 -2.93 17.20
CA ILE A 377 -23.82 -2.09 18.33
C ILE A 377 -22.31 -2.23 18.55
N LEU A 378 -21.78 -3.45 18.52
CA LEU A 378 -20.33 -3.71 18.63
C LEU A 378 -19.57 -3.05 17.48
N SER A 379 -20.07 -3.16 16.24
CA SER A 379 -19.46 -2.55 15.06
C SER A 379 -19.38 -1.02 15.16
N MET A 380 -20.35 -0.37 15.80
CA MET A 380 -20.34 1.09 16.00
C MET A 380 -19.32 1.55 17.06
N ASN A 381 -18.87 0.66 17.93
CA ASN A 381 -17.91 0.96 19.00
C ASN A 381 -16.46 0.59 18.62
N VAL A 382 -16.21 0.15 17.39
CA VAL A 382 -14.86 -0.14 16.90
C VAL A 382 -14.11 1.18 16.74
N LYS A 383 -13.05 1.38 17.53
CA LYS A 383 -12.16 2.54 17.39
C LYS A 383 -11.43 2.48 16.05
N GLN A 384 -11.41 3.59 15.33
CA GLN A 384 -10.69 3.74 14.08
C GLN A 384 -9.33 4.37 14.37
N ASN A 385 -8.26 3.79 13.85
CA ASN A 385 -6.92 4.36 13.92
C ASN A 385 -6.50 4.81 12.51
N TYR A 386 -5.99 6.03 12.40
CA TYR A 386 -5.49 6.60 11.15
C TYR A 386 -3.98 6.83 11.16
N ASN A 387 -3.30 6.39 12.22
CA ASN A 387 -1.85 6.49 12.33
C ASN A 387 -1.17 5.36 11.52
N LEU A 388 -0.64 5.70 10.35
CA LEU A 388 0.06 4.78 9.45
C LEU A 388 1.32 4.17 10.09
N ASN A 389 1.97 4.87 11.03
CA ASN A 389 3.14 4.33 11.71
C ASN A 389 2.79 3.14 12.62
N ALA A 390 1.56 3.09 13.13
CA ALA A 390 1.10 2.00 13.99
C ALA A 390 0.85 0.69 13.21
N ASP A 391 0.81 0.75 11.87
CA ASP A 391 0.63 -0.42 11.01
C ASP A 391 1.96 -1.12 10.67
N LEU A 392 3.10 -0.50 10.99
CA LEU A 392 4.43 -1.09 10.81
C LEU A 392 4.79 -2.03 11.98
N PRO A 393 5.58 -3.10 11.74
CA PRO A 393 6.13 -3.93 12.81
C PRO A 393 6.99 -3.11 13.76
N GLU A 394 6.81 -3.33 15.07
CA GLU A 394 7.54 -2.61 16.13
C GLU A 394 9.07 -2.78 16.04
N ASP A 395 9.55 -3.88 15.45
CA ASP A 395 10.96 -4.20 15.26
C ASP A 395 11.59 -3.53 14.03
N SER A 396 10.79 -2.88 13.16
CA SER A 396 11.32 -2.18 11.99
C SER A 396 12.17 -0.96 12.38
N VAL A 397 13.22 -0.70 11.59
CA VAL A 397 14.12 0.45 11.80
C VAL A 397 13.36 1.77 11.79
N THR A 398 12.32 1.88 10.95
CA THR A 398 11.48 3.08 10.85
C THR A 398 10.53 3.26 12.03
N ALA A 399 9.92 2.18 12.54
CA ALA A 399 9.06 2.25 13.72
C ALA A 399 9.87 2.65 14.96
N GLN A 400 11.05 2.04 15.14
CA GLN A 400 11.95 2.37 16.24
C GLN A 400 12.47 3.81 16.14
N GLY A 401 12.87 4.27 14.96
CA GLY A 401 13.31 5.65 14.78
C GLY A 401 12.19 6.67 15.02
N THR A 402 10.97 6.36 14.62
CA THR A 402 9.80 7.21 14.90
C THR A 402 9.47 7.25 16.39
N ALA A 403 9.58 6.12 17.10
CA ALA A 403 9.43 6.07 18.55
C ALA A 403 10.53 6.87 19.27
N LEU A 404 11.78 6.81 18.79
CA LEU A 404 12.89 7.60 19.33
C LEU A 404 12.71 9.10 19.10
N LEU A 405 12.17 9.54 17.96
CA LEU A 405 11.83 10.95 17.74
C LEU A 405 10.81 11.45 18.77
N LYS A 406 9.80 10.64 19.06
CA LYS A 406 8.80 10.93 20.09
C LYS A 406 9.44 11.03 21.48
N GLU A 407 10.26 10.07 21.86
CA GLU A 407 10.82 9.98 23.22
C GLU A 407 11.97 10.97 23.48
N LYS A 408 12.92 11.10 22.54
CA LYS A 408 14.20 11.78 22.76
C LYS A 408 14.24 13.22 22.23
N PHE A 409 13.40 13.53 21.24
CA PHE A 409 13.33 14.85 20.59
C PHE A 409 12.01 15.58 20.86
N ASN A 410 11.06 15.00 21.61
CA ASN A 410 9.70 15.53 21.79
C ASN A 410 8.97 15.82 20.45
N MET A 411 9.32 15.08 19.40
CA MET A 411 8.73 15.18 18.07
C MET A 411 7.69 14.08 17.91
N THR A 412 6.52 14.28 18.52
CA THR A 412 5.43 13.28 18.43
C THR A 412 4.65 13.44 17.13
N THR A 413 4.36 14.67 16.74
CA THR A 413 3.73 14.98 15.45
C THR A 413 4.23 16.33 14.96
N SER A 414 4.64 16.39 13.69
CA SER A 414 5.18 17.57 13.05
C SER A 414 4.16 18.15 12.07
N HIS A 415 3.90 19.45 12.18
CA HIS A 415 3.02 20.20 11.31
C HIS A 415 3.84 21.22 10.53
N PHE A 416 3.64 21.25 9.22
CA PHE A 416 4.22 22.29 8.38
C PHE A 416 3.17 23.37 8.11
N ILE A 417 3.49 24.60 8.47
CA ILE A 417 2.68 25.78 8.19
C ILE A 417 3.38 26.54 7.08
N ILE A 418 2.68 26.68 5.95
CA ILE A 418 3.21 27.37 4.77
C ILE A 418 2.53 28.72 4.68
N VAL A 419 3.33 29.77 4.65
CA VAL A 419 2.84 31.14 4.54
C VAL A 419 3.51 31.87 3.41
N ASP A 420 2.84 32.90 2.91
CA ASP A 420 3.36 33.76 1.85
C ASP A 420 4.52 34.61 2.40
N ASP A 421 5.60 34.75 1.63
CA ASP A 421 6.78 35.53 2.03
C ASP A 421 6.52 37.05 1.96
N SER A 422 5.42 37.49 1.34
CA SER A 422 4.99 38.89 1.35
C SER A 422 4.39 39.37 2.68
N ILE A 423 4.16 38.46 3.64
CA ILE A 423 3.60 38.84 4.94
C ILE A 423 4.62 39.71 5.70
N PRO A 424 4.23 40.89 6.22
CA PRO A 424 5.13 41.72 7.01
C PRO A 424 5.68 40.99 8.24
N ALA A 425 6.98 41.12 8.52
CA ALA A 425 7.65 40.48 9.65
C ALA A 425 6.95 40.68 11.00
N SER A 426 6.38 41.88 11.25
CA SER A 426 5.62 42.15 12.47
C SER A 426 4.36 41.28 12.65
N LYS A 427 3.73 40.87 11.55
CA LYS A 427 2.59 39.94 11.58
C LYS A 427 3.05 38.49 11.75
N LEU A 428 4.18 38.12 11.15
CA LEU A 428 4.76 36.77 11.30
C LEU A 428 5.13 36.51 12.76
N VAL A 429 5.88 37.41 13.40
CA VAL A 429 6.25 37.32 14.83
C VAL A 429 5.03 37.21 15.73
N LYS A 430 3.95 37.94 15.40
CA LYS A 430 2.71 37.85 16.17
C LYS A 430 2.05 36.46 16.00
N MET A 431 1.99 35.96 14.78
CA MET A 431 1.41 34.65 14.46
C MET A 431 2.21 33.51 15.10
N GLU A 432 3.53 33.57 15.03
CA GLU A 432 4.46 32.65 15.69
C GLU A 432 4.25 32.60 17.20
N GLY A 433 4.11 33.76 17.85
CA GLY A 433 3.79 33.85 19.28
C GLY A 433 2.40 33.28 19.61
N GLU A 434 1.40 33.45 18.74
CA GLU A 434 0.09 32.82 18.91
C GLU A 434 0.18 31.28 18.79
N ILE A 435 0.93 30.76 17.81
CA ILE A 435 1.14 29.32 17.58
C ILE A 435 1.87 28.67 18.76
N GLN A 436 2.94 29.28 19.26
CA GLN A 436 3.69 28.74 20.42
C GLN A 436 2.85 28.62 21.68
N ASN A 437 1.81 29.45 21.83
CA ASN A 437 0.89 29.41 22.97
C ASN A 437 -0.24 28.38 22.80
N VAL A 438 -0.36 27.74 21.63
CA VAL A 438 -1.34 26.67 21.41
C VAL A 438 -0.97 25.48 22.29
N LYS A 439 -1.95 24.97 23.03
CA LYS A 439 -1.76 23.84 23.94
C LYS A 439 -1.26 22.62 23.15
N GLY A 440 -0.15 22.05 23.59
CA GLY A 440 0.44 20.87 22.98
C GLY A 440 1.59 21.16 22.03
N VAL A 441 1.82 22.41 21.64
CA VAL A 441 3.01 22.79 20.87
C VAL A 441 4.24 22.66 21.76
N SER A 442 5.19 21.79 21.36
CA SER A 442 6.43 21.52 22.09
C SER A 442 7.58 22.40 21.62
N SER A 443 7.70 22.59 20.31
CA SER A 443 8.70 23.43 19.67
C SER A 443 8.20 23.95 18.34
N MET A 444 8.80 25.04 17.88
CA MET A 444 8.55 25.62 16.58
C MET A 444 9.88 26.03 15.97
N LEU A 445 10.04 25.81 14.67
CA LEU A 445 11.13 26.32 13.85
C LEU A 445 10.54 27.20 12.77
N ALA A 446 10.91 28.47 12.81
CA ALA A 446 10.55 29.47 11.82
C ALA A 446 11.82 30.16 11.30
N TYR A 447 11.77 30.70 10.09
CA TYR A 447 12.93 31.32 9.43
C TYR A 447 13.58 32.42 10.29
N ASP A 448 12.77 33.26 10.92
CA ASP A 448 13.20 34.37 11.76
C ASP A 448 13.96 33.91 13.02
N MET A 449 13.75 32.67 13.49
CA MET A 449 14.51 32.08 14.60
C MET A 449 15.95 31.75 14.23
N PHE A 450 16.25 31.47 12.96
CA PHE A 450 17.61 31.17 12.50
C PHE A 450 18.43 32.42 12.22
N VAL A 451 17.78 33.48 11.74
CA VAL A 451 18.47 34.67 11.21
C VAL A 451 18.26 35.90 12.10
N GLY A 452 17.26 35.87 12.99
CA GLY A 452 16.80 37.05 13.70
C GLY A 452 16.04 38.01 12.78
N THR A 453 15.04 38.71 13.33
CA THR A 453 14.14 39.61 12.56
C THR A 453 14.84 40.82 11.91
N SER A 454 16.16 40.97 12.09
CA SER A 454 16.92 42.17 11.76
C SER A 454 17.99 41.95 10.67
N ILE A 455 18.22 40.70 10.25
CA ILE A 455 19.26 40.36 9.27
C ILE A 455 18.63 40.22 7.87
N PRO A 456 19.13 40.94 6.85
CA PRO A 456 18.65 40.80 5.48
C PRO A 456 18.93 39.41 4.89
N ASP A 457 17.98 38.89 4.13
CA ASP A 457 18.06 37.57 3.46
C ASP A 457 19.35 37.40 2.62
N SER A 458 19.93 38.49 2.11
CA SER A 458 21.18 38.47 1.33
C SER A 458 22.45 38.05 2.11
N ILE A 459 22.37 37.88 3.43
CA ILE A 459 23.52 37.55 4.29
C ILE A 459 23.45 36.10 4.80
N VAL A 460 22.32 35.41 4.59
CA VAL A 460 22.07 34.05 5.06
C VAL A 460 22.62 33.04 4.05
N PRO A 461 23.26 31.94 4.46
CA PRO A 461 23.72 30.92 3.52
C PRO A 461 22.57 30.37 2.67
N ASP A 462 22.80 30.26 1.36
CA ASP A 462 21.79 29.79 0.39
C ASP A 462 21.23 28.40 0.75
N ASP A 463 22.06 27.55 1.35
CA ASP A 463 21.70 26.20 1.83
C ASP A 463 20.64 26.21 2.94
N VAL A 464 20.55 27.30 3.72
CA VAL A 464 19.55 27.46 4.77
C VAL A 464 18.31 28.12 4.20
N ILE A 465 18.47 29.21 3.44
CA ILE A 465 17.34 29.92 2.80
C ILE A 465 16.53 28.95 1.94
N SER A 466 17.19 28.15 1.11
CA SER A 466 16.52 27.21 0.20
C SER A 466 15.69 26.13 0.91
N VAL A 467 15.88 25.88 2.20
CA VAL A 467 15.09 24.90 2.95
C VAL A 467 13.86 25.56 3.61
N VAL A 468 13.95 26.83 3.99
CA VAL A 468 12.88 27.53 4.74
C VAL A 468 12.11 28.54 3.91
N LYS A 469 12.68 29.03 2.80
CA LYS A 469 12.10 30.00 1.87
C LYS A 469 12.39 29.64 0.40
N GLN A 470 11.33 29.36 -0.36
CA GLN A 470 11.41 29.18 -1.81
C GLN A 470 10.16 29.70 -2.50
N ASN A 471 10.30 30.13 -3.76
CA ASN A 471 9.20 30.51 -4.65
C ASN A 471 8.20 31.53 -4.05
N GLY A 472 8.68 32.47 -3.22
CA GLY A 472 7.83 33.48 -2.56
C GLY A 472 6.99 32.94 -1.40
N ARG A 473 7.34 31.77 -0.87
CA ARG A 473 6.72 31.16 0.31
C ARG A 473 7.78 30.89 1.37
N GLN A 474 7.35 30.81 2.62
CA GLN A 474 8.17 30.40 3.76
C GLN A 474 7.45 29.31 4.56
N VAL A 475 8.22 28.38 5.11
CA VAL A 475 7.72 27.22 5.85
C VAL A 475 8.08 27.36 7.33
N MET A 476 7.15 27.02 8.20
CA MET A 476 7.36 26.88 9.64
C MET A 476 7.08 25.43 10.03
N LEU A 477 7.95 24.83 10.82
CA LEU A 477 7.77 23.49 11.38
C LEU A 477 7.31 23.62 12.84
N VAL A 478 6.15 23.09 13.16
CA VAL A 478 5.57 23.10 14.51
C VAL A 478 5.46 21.68 15.01
N ASN A 479 6.10 21.38 16.13
CA ASN A 479 6.03 20.07 16.76
C ASN A 479 4.99 20.06 17.88
N SER A 480 4.27 18.95 17.97
CA SER A 480 3.29 18.67 19.01
C SER A 480 3.75 17.52 19.91
N ILE A 481 3.39 17.60 21.19
CA ILE A 481 3.49 16.47 22.13
C ILE A 481 2.35 15.45 21.94
N TYR A 482 1.30 15.81 21.22
CA TYR A 482 0.18 14.91 20.95
C TYR A 482 0.49 14.00 19.76
N GLU A 483 -0.08 12.79 19.81
CA GLU A 483 0.08 11.81 18.75
C GLU A 483 -0.91 12.06 17.62
N ALA A 484 -0.46 11.87 16.38
CA ALA A 484 -1.31 11.97 15.21
C ALA A 484 -2.53 11.06 15.35
N SER A 485 -3.68 11.49 14.82
CA SER A 485 -4.96 10.77 14.91
C SER A 485 -5.57 10.66 16.31
N THR A 486 -5.10 11.46 17.28
CA THR A 486 -5.77 11.62 18.58
C THR A 486 -6.73 12.81 18.58
N ASP A 487 -7.76 12.78 19.43
CA ASP A 487 -8.72 13.88 19.55
C ASP A 487 -8.01 15.17 20.01
N GLU A 488 -7.00 15.04 20.87
CA GLU A 488 -6.20 16.15 21.39
C GLU A 488 -5.33 16.81 20.32
N CYS A 489 -4.82 16.05 19.34
CA CYS A 489 -4.05 16.62 18.22
C CYS A 489 -4.95 17.29 17.18
N ASN A 490 -6.20 16.84 17.05
CA ASN A 490 -7.16 17.34 16.06
C ASN A 490 -7.99 18.54 16.55
N SER A 491 -7.98 18.82 17.87
CA SER A 491 -8.70 19.92 18.53
C SER A 491 -7.85 21.17 18.67
#